data_AF-A0A0V0HVR8-F1
#
_entry.id   AF-A0A0V0HVR8-F1
#
_cell.length_a   1.000
_cell.length_b   1.000
_cell.length_c   1.000
_cell.angle_alpha   90.00
_cell.angle_beta   90.00
_cell.angle_gamma   90.00
#
_symmetry.space_group_name_H-M   'P 1'
#
loop_
_entity.id
_entity.type
_entity.pdbx_description
1 polymer ?
#
loop_
_entity_poly.entity_id
_entity_poly.type
_entity_poly.pdbx_seq_one_letter_code
_entity_poly.pdbx_strand_id
1 'polypeptide(L)'
;MSSCNINLPWKDTTRDDKCGSLTSSQCGLMELAALVFCRACVNTPIASSSEKRIRREHVVVQIRERLSGGKWPWHAAFCYLIHNYYDRLKKDLLIYWFEGICANFERIINDANIEHSYVGLLWTLRSLQGLSLMLLFPVPALQTSSKLSSTLSGVETGWHTIWNCVIGGLPTFSTFTAVVSCTLLIF
;
A
#
# COMPACT_ATOMS: atom_id res chain seq x y z
N MET A 1 11.94 -23.79 5.65
CA MET A 1 11.34 -22.67 4.90
C MET A 1 10.26 -22.08 5.79
N SER A 2 10.59 -21.06 6.57
CA SER A 2 9.61 -20.42 7.47
C SER A 2 8.78 -19.43 6.67
N SER A 3 7.54 -19.82 6.39
CA SER A 3 6.50 -18.87 6.02
C SER A 3 6.27 -17.97 7.23
N CYS A 4 6.72 -16.71 7.16
CA CYS A 4 6.27 -15.69 8.10
C CYS A 4 4.79 -15.44 7.79
N ASN A 5 3.90 -16.27 8.35
CA ASN A 5 2.50 -15.92 8.45
C ASN A 5 2.43 -14.71 9.37
N ILE A 6 2.38 -13.52 8.75
CA ILE A 6 1.99 -12.30 9.44
C ILE A 6 0.51 -12.50 9.79
N ASN A 7 0.26 -13.13 10.93
CA ASN A 7 -1.06 -13.21 11.54
C ASN A 7 -1.42 -11.79 12.01
N LEU A 8 -1.92 -10.95 11.10
CA LEU A 8 -2.57 -9.66 11.41
C LEU A 8 -4.09 -9.81 11.25
N PRO A 9 -4.91 -9.01 11.96
CA PRO A 9 -6.22 -9.32 12.48
C PRO A 9 -7.30 -8.97 11.45
N TRP A 10 -7.08 -9.36 10.20
CA TRP A 10 -8.08 -9.17 9.13
C TRP A 10 -9.19 -10.21 9.23
N LYS A 11 -8.92 -11.28 9.98
CA LYS A 11 -9.85 -12.35 10.27
C LYS A 11 -10.46 -12.10 11.64
N ASP A 12 -11.09 -10.94 11.84
CA ASP A 12 -11.93 -10.71 13.00
C ASP A 12 -13.18 -11.58 12.87
N THR A 13 -13.07 -12.83 13.32
CA THR A 13 -14.20 -13.53 13.93
C THR A 13 -14.60 -12.74 15.17
N THR A 14 -15.47 -11.75 15.01
CA THR A 14 -16.68 -11.53 15.84
C THR A 14 -17.32 -10.19 15.52
N ARG A 15 -18.57 -10.27 15.06
CA ARG A 15 -19.68 -9.33 15.26
C ARG A 15 -19.41 -7.81 15.07
N ASP A 16 -19.91 -7.35 13.92
CA ASP A 16 -20.74 -6.14 13.78
C ASP A 16 -20.09 -4.76 13.64
N ASP A 17 -18.83 -4.67 13.18
CA ASP A 17 -18.32 -3.42 12.61
C ASP A 17 -18.32 -3.48 11.08
N LYS A 18 -19.40 -2.96 10.48
CA LYS A 18 -19.60 -2.88 9.00
C LYS A 18 -18.58 -1.98 8.29
N CYS A 19 -17.66 -1.33 9.00
CA CYS A 19 -16.66 -0.46 8.41
C CYS A 19 -15.43 -1.26 7.96
N GLY A 20 -15.49 -1.81 6.76
CA GLY A 20 -14.29 -2.26 6.04
C GLY A 20 -13.99 -3.76 6.04
N SER A 21 -14.97 -4.60 6.33
CA SER A 21 -14.92 -6.03 6.01
C SER A 21 -15.39 -6.25 4.58
N LEU A 22 -14.49 -6.75 3.72
CA LEU A 22 -14.84 -7.16 2.36
C LEU A 22 -15.74 -8.40 2.42
N THR A 23 -16.71 -8.49 1.51
CA THR A 23 -17.41 -9.75 1.26
C THR A 23 -16.42 -10.82 0.80
N SER A 24 -16.74 -12.10 1.01
CA SER A 24 -15.88 -13.22 0.55
C SER A 24 -15.55 -13.14 -0.95
N SER A 25 -16.51 -12.73 -1.78
CA SER A 25 -16.31 -12.47 -3.21
C SER A 25 -15.34 -11.33 -3.48
N GLN A 26 -15.41 -10.25 -2.70
CA GLN A 26 -14.49 -9.11 -2.85
C GLN A 26 -13.07 -9.47 -2.40
N CYS A 27 -12.91 -10.25 -1.31
CA CYS A 27 -11.60 -10.78 -0.91
C CYS A 27 -10.97 -11.59 -2.05
N GLY A 28 -11.72 -12.53 -2.65
CA GLY A 28 -11.23 -13.33 -3.77
C GLY A 28 -10.83 -12.48 -4.99
N LEU A 29 -11.58 -11.40 -5.27
CA LEU A 29 -11.21 -10.46 -6.33
C LEU A 29 -9.93 -9.68 -6.00
N MET A 30 -9.74 -9.24 -4.75
CA MET A 30 -8.52 -8.54 -4.34
C MET A 30 -7.29 -9.45 -4.38
N GLU A 31 -7.42 -10.70 -3.94
CA GLU A 31 -6.37 -11.72 -4.03
C GLU A 31 -6.00 -12.02 -5.49
N LEU A 32 -6.99 -12.15 -6.36
CA LEU A 32 -6.75 -12.34 -7.80
C LEU A 32 -6.05 -11.13 -8.41
N ALA A 33 -6.49 -9.91 -8.09
CA ALA A 33 -5.86 -8.68 -8.55
C ALA A 33 -4.41 -8.58 -8.09
N ALA A 34 -4.13 -8.89 -6.82
CA ALA A 34 -2.78 -8.96 -6.27
C ALA A 34 -1.91 -9.97 -7.01
N LEU A 35 -2.43 -11.18 -7.28
CA LEU A 35 -1.69 -12.20 -8.04
C LEU A 35 -1.38 -11.74 -9.47
N VAL A 36 -2.34 -11.12 -10.16
CA VAL A 36 -2.15 -10.58 -11.51
C VAL A 36 -1.10 -9.47 -11.51
N PHE A 37 -1.14 -8.59 -10.52
CA PHE A 37 -0.12 -7.55 -10.34
C PHE A 37 1.26 -8.13 -10.09
N CYS A 38 1.39 -9.06 -9.16
CA CYS A 38 2.65 -9.74 -8.90
C CYS A 38 3.20 -10.36 -10.20
N ARG A 39 2.36 -11.08 -10.95
CA ARG A 39 2.75 -11.65 -12.25
C ARG A 39 3.16 -10.60 -13.27
N ALA A 40 2.45 -9.48 -13.37
CA ALA A 40 2.82 -8.39 -14.28
C ALA A 40 4.16 -7.74 -13.91
N CYS A 41 4.48 -7.67 -12.62
CA CYS A 41 5.73 -7.12 -12.12
C CYS A 41 6.91 -8.11 -12.19
N VAL A 42 6.65 -9.42 -12.11
CA VAL A 42 7.65 -10.50 -11.96
C VAL A 42 7.89 -11.30 -13.24
N ASN A 43 6.86 -11.63 -14.01
CA ASN A 43 6.99 -12.54 -15.15
C ASN A 43 7.71 -11.86 -16.32
N THR A 44 8.92 -12.33 -16.57
CA THR A 44 9.61 -12.22 -17.86
C THR A 44 9.19 -13.38 -18.75
N PRO A 45 8.68 -13.17 -19.96
CA PRO A 45 8.91 -14.14 -21.03
C PRO A 45 10.42 -14.14 -21.29
N ILE A 46 11.05 -15.30 -21.13
CA ILE A 46 12.41 -15.52 -21.61
C ILE A 46 12.40 -15.20 -23.13
N ALA A 47 13.37 -14.39 -23.58
CA ALA A 47 13.61 -13.87 -24.93
C ALA A 47 13.15 -12.41 -25.23
N SER A 48 14.17 -11.58 -25.47
CA SER A 48 14.27 -10.32 -26.25
C SER A 48 13.07 -9.36 -26.37
N SER A 49 13.25 -8.12 -25.90
CA SER A 49 13.20 -6.87 -26.71
C SER A 49 13.17 -5.63 -25.77
N SER A 50 13.80 -4.52 -26.17
CA SER A 50 13.73 -3.24 -25.45
C SER A 50 12.29 -2.74 -25.30
N GLU A 51 11.44 -3.05 -26.27
CA GLU A 51 10.01 -2.76 -26.30
C GLU A 51 9.23 -3.43 -25.15
N LYS A 52 9.61 -4.65 -24.76
CA LYS A 52 9.01 -5.32 -23.59
C LYS A 52 9.36 -4.63 -22.26
N ARG A 53 10.54 -4.01 -22.16
CA ARG A 53 10.92 -3.19 -20.99
C ARG A 53 10.13 -1.88 -20.95
N ILE A 54 9.98 -1.21 -22.10
CA ILE A 54 9.16 0.01 -22.22
C ILE A 54 7.70 -0.26 -21.87
N ARG A 55 7.14 -1.38 -22.36
CA ARG A 55 5.76 -1.80 -22.04
C ARG A 55 5.57 -2.11 -20.55
N ARG A 56 6.59 -2.67 -19.88
CA ARG A 56 6.58 -2.91 -18.44
C ARG A 56 6.60 -1.60 -17.64
N GLU A 57 7.49 -0.67 -18.00
CA GLU A 57 7.53 0.68 -17.42
C GLU A 57 6.14 1.31 -17.47
N HIS A 58 5.50 1.22 -18.63
CA HIS A 58 4.16 1.73 -18.87
C HIS A 58 3.08 1.05 -18.00
N VAL A 59 3.14 -0.27 -17.78
CA VAL A 59 2.18 -0.95 -16.87
C VAL A 59 2.37 -0.50 -15.42
N VAL A 60 3.61 -0.37 -14.95
CA VAL A 60 3.90 0.13 -13.59
C VAL A 60 3.41 1.56 -13.42
N VAL A 61 3.63 2.41 -14.42
CA VAL A 61 3.15 3.79 -14.44
C VAL A 61 1.62 3.84 -14.42
N GLN A 62 0.93 3.02 -15.22
CA GLN A 62 -0.54 2.96 -15.20
C GLN A 62 -1.09 2.47 -13.86
N ILE A 63 -0.48 1.43 -13.27
CA ILE A 63 -0.88 0.95 -11.94
C ILE A 63 -0.71 2.07 -10.92
N ARG A 64 0.39 2.81 -10.98
CA ARG A 64 0.64 3.96 -10.12
C ARG A 64 -0.38 5.07 -10.33
N GLU A 65 -0.68 5.47 -11.56
CA GLU A 65 -1.73 6.46 -11.83
C GLU A 65 -3.09 6.02 -11.28
N ARG A 66 -3.41 4.73 -11.34
CA ARG A 66 -4.67 4.19 -10.82
C ARG A 66 -4.69 4.10 -9.30
N LEU A 67 -3.56 3.77 -8.66
CA LEU A 67 -3.37 3.83 -7.20
C LEU A 67 -3.44 5.28 -6.70
N SER A 68 -2.72 6.20 -7.35
CA SER A 68 -2.79 7.65 -7.12
C SER A 68 -4.15 8.25 -7.47
N GLY A 69 -4.90 7.57 -8.33
CA GLY A 69 -6.29 7.88 -8.68
C GLY A 69 -7.26 7.73 -7.50
N GLY A 70 -6.82 7.23 -6.33
CA GLY A 70 -7.54 7.31 -5.06
C GLY A 70 -8.72 6.34 -4.93
N LYS A 71 -8.93 5.44 -5.92
CA LYS A 71 -9.97 4.43 -5.79
C LYS A 71 -9.50 3.33 -4.86
N TRP A 72 -10.22 3.16 -3.75
CA TRP A 72 -9.86 2.23 -2.69
C TRP A 72 -9.64 0.77 -3.08
N PRO A 73 -10.29 0.18 -4.12
CA PRO A 73 -10.02 -1.21 -4.48
C PRO A 73 -8.57 -1.44 -4.91
N TRP A 74 -7.89 -0.40 -5.44
CA TRP A 74 -6.48 -0.50 -5.76
C TRP A 74 -5.62 -0.55 -4.50
N HIS A 75 -5.92 0.25 -3.48
CA HIS A 75 -5.26 0.17 -2.18
C HIS A 75 -5.53 -1.18 -1.51
N ALA A 76 -6.75 -1.71 -1.62
CA ALA A 76 -7.05 -3.05 -1.12
C ALA A 76 -6.22 -4.12 -1.83
N ALA A 77 -6.28 -4.21 -3.17
CA ALA A 77 -5.48 -5.17 -3.95
C ALA A 77 -3.97 -5.02 -3.66
N PHE A 78 -3.49 -3.80 -3.47
CA PHE A 78 -2.11 -3.53 -3.11
C PHE A 78 -1.73 -4.03 -1.71
N CYS A 79 -2.62 -3.85 -0.72
CA CYS A 79 -2.45 -4.42 0.60
C CYS A 79 -2.29 -5.96 0.52
N TYR A 80 -3.16 -6.64 -0.24
CA TYR A 80 -3.02 -8.08 -0.51
C TYR A 80 -1.72 -8.43 -1.23
N LEU A 81 -1.27 -7.58 -2.16
CA LEU A 81 -0.02 -7.77 -2.88
C LEU A 81 1.19 -7.74 -1.95
N ILE A 82 1.27 -6.76 -1.05
CA ILE A 82 2.34 -6.69 -0.05
C ILE A 82 2.27 -7.91 0.86
N HIS A 83 1.10 -8.24 1.40
CA HIS A 83 1.00 -9.33 2.37
C HIS A 83 1.37 -10.71 1.79
N ASN A 84 0.99 -10.99 0.54
CA ASN A 84 1.10 -12.33 -0.02
C ASN A 84 2.29 -12.53 -0.97
N TYR A 85 2.85 -11.45 -1.51
CA TYR A 85 3.84 -11.53 -2.59
C TYR A 85 5.02 -10.57 -2.43
N TYR A 86 5.26 -9.98 -1.25
CA TYR A 86 6.35 -9.00 -1.05
C TYR A 86 7.73 -9.52 -1.45
N ASP A 87 8.01 -10.80 -1.20
CA ASP A 87 9.28 -11.48 -1.51
C ASP A 87 9.61 -11.44 -3.00
N ARG A 88 8.59 -11.28 -3.84
CA ARG A 88 8.70 -11.24 -5.30
C ARG A 88 8.80 -9.82 -5.85
N LEU A 89 8.58 -8.79 -5.04
CA LEU A 89 8.53 -7.41 -5.49
C LEU A 89 9.88 -6.73 -5.36
N LYS A 90 10.21 -5.88 -6.34
CA LYS A 90 11.40 -5.04 -6.27
C LYS A 90 11.18 -3.90 -5.28
N LYS A 91 12.19 -3.60 -4.46
CA LYS A 91 12.13 -2.50 -3.48
C LYS A 91 11.80 -1.14 -4.12
N ASP A 92 12.36 -0.85 -5.29
CA ASP A 92 12.09 0.39 -6.05
C ASP A 92 10.59 0.56 -6.36
N LEU A 93 9.88 -0.54 -6.60
CA LEU A 93 8.45 -0.53 -6.89
C LEU A 93 7.62 -0.21 -5.63
N LEU A 94 8.04 -0.71 -4.48
CA LEU A 94 7.41 -0.39 -3.18
C LEU A 94 7.60 1.09 -2.82
N ILE A 95 8.79 1.63 -3.04
CA ILE A 95 9.09 3.05 -2.83
C ILE A 95 8.24 3.91 -3.78
N TYR A 96 8.19 3.54 -5.06
CA TYR A 96 7.40 4.27 -6.06
C TYR A 96 5.91 4.33 -5.72
N TRP A 97 5.36 3.24 -5.18
CA TRP A 97 3.98 3.21 -4.71
C TRP A 97 3.77 4.00 -3.42
N PHE A 98 4.70 3.93 -2.48
CA PHE A 98 4.68 4.76 -1.27
C PHE A 98 4.62 6.25 -1.62
N GLU A 99 5.51 6.74 -2.48
CA GLU A 99 5.50 8.13 -2.96
C GLU A 99 4.16 8.51 -3.60
N GLY A 100 3.58 7.58 -4.39
CA GLY A 100 2.27 7.76 -4.99
C GLY A 100 1.13 7.92 -3.98
N ILE A 101 1.19 7.20 -2.85
CA ILE A 101 0.23 7.35 -1.75
C ILE A 101 0.47 8.70 -1.04
N CYS A 102 1.71 9.02 -0.67
CA CYS A 102 2.05 10.28 0.01
C CYS A 102 1.55 11.50 -0.76
N ALA A 103 1.76 11.54 -2.09
CA ALA A 103 1.34 12.64 -2.93
C ALA A 103 -0.19 12.82 -3.04
N ASN A 104 -0.98 11.81 -2.70
CA ASN A 104 -2.45 11.84 -2.81
C ASN A 104 -3.15 11.69 -1.46
N PHE A 105 -2.41 11.54 -0.36
CA PHE A 105 -2.96 11.12 0.92
C PHE A 105 -3.91 12.17 1.51
N GLU A 106 -3.58 13.46 1.38
CA GLU A 106 -4.48 14.56 1.74
C GLU A 106 -5.80 14.49 0.98
N ARG A 107 -5.75 14.23 -0.34
CA ARG A 107 -6.95 14.07 -1.16
C ARG A 107 -7.77 12.87 -0.69
N ILE A 108 -7.14 11.74 -0.38
CA ILE A 108 -7.82 10.52 0.11
C ILE A 108 -8.56 10.78 1.42
N ILE A 109 -7.95 11.51 2.37
CA ILE A 109 -8.62 11.88 3.63
C ILE A 109 -9.79 12.83 3.37
N ASN A 110 -9.60 13.84 2.51
CA ASN A 110 -10.65 14.79 2.18
C ASN A 110 -11.83 14.13 1.46
N ASP A 111 -11.57 13.26 0.49
CA ASP A 111 -12.59 12.49 -0.22
C ASP A 111 -13.38 11.60 0.76
N ALA A 112 -12.71 10.91 1.69
CA ALA A 112 -13.35 10.08 2.72
C ALA A 112 -14.27 10.91 3.64
N ASN A 113 -13.85 12.12 4.01
CA ASN A 113 -14.64 13.05 4.82
C ASN A 113 -15.86 13.59 4.05
N ILE A 114 -15.70 13.94 2.77
CA ILE A 114 -16.81 14.43 1.93
C ILE A 114 -17.84 13.32 1.72
N GLU A 115 -17.38 12.13 1.33
CA GLU A 115 -18.24 10.98 1.04
C GLU A 115 -18.79 10.29 2.31
N HIS A 116 -18.30 10.67 3.49
CA HIS A 116 -18.58 10.00 4.77
C HIS A 116 -18.33 8.48 4.71
N SER A 117 -17.34 8.08 3.90
CA SER A 117 -17.02 6.70 3.57
C SER A 117 -15.53 6.44 3.81
N TYR A 118 -15.23 5.87 4.97
CA TYR A 118 -13.86 5.66 5.42
C TYR A 118 -13.25 4.32 5.01
N VAL A 119 -14.01 3.50 4.26
CA VAL A 119 -13.51 2.22 3.74
C VAL A 119 -12.26 2.46 2.91
N GLY A 120 -12.23 3.53 2.11
CA GLY A 120 -11.08 3.83 1.28
C GLY A 120 -9.84 4.23 2.06
N LEU A 121 -10.01 5.18 2.98
CA LEU A 121 -8.96 5.61 3.89
C LEU A 121 -8.40 4.41 4.69
N LEU A 122 -9.28 3.54 5.18
CA LEU A 122 -8.89 2.35 5.93
C LEU A 122 -7.98 1.41 5.12
N TRP A 123 -8.35 1.08 3.88
CA TRP A 123 -7.50 0.24 3.00
C TRP A 123 -6.17 0.91 2.62
N THR A 124 -6.15 2.24 2.49
CA THR A 124 -4.92 3.00 2.30
C THR A 124 -4.01 2.90 3.53
N LEU A 125 -4.54 3.11 4.73
CA LEU A 125 -3.79 2.99 5.98
C LEU A 125 -3.23 1.58 6.18
N ARG A 126 -4.02 0.55 5.91
CA ARG A 126 -3.57 -0.85 5.95
C ARG A 126 -2.46 -1.16 4.94
N SER A 127 -2.51 -0.55 3.76
CA SER A 127 -1.40 -0.64 2.79
C SER A 127 -0.13 0.03 3.32
N LEU A 128 -0.28 1.19 3.96
CA LEU A 128 0.82 1.91 4.59
C LEU A 128 1.44 1.11 5.74
N GLN A 129 0.66 0.40 6.55
CA GLN A 129 1.19 -0.53 7.56
C GLN A 129 2.04 -1.63 6.92
N GLY A 130 1.56 -2.24 5.84
CA GLY A 130 2.34 -3.23 5.10
C GLY A 130 3.64 -2.64 4.56
N LEU A 131 3.60 -1.40 4.07
CA LEU A 131 4.78 -0.68 3.59
C LEU A 131 5.75 -0.30 4.71
N SER A 132 5.26 0.13 5.87
CA SER A 132 6.12 0.53 6.99
C SER A 132 6.97 -0.65 7.46
N LEU A 133 6.37 -1.83 7.62
CA LEU A 133 7.07 -3.08 7.95
C LEU A 133 8.12 -3.50 6.92
N MET A 134 8.04 -3.02 5.67
CA MET A 134 8.97 -3.40 4.60
C MET A 134 10.01 -2.31 4.30
N LEU A 135 9.67 -1.05 4.53
CA LEU A 135 10.53 0.11 4.29
C LEU A 135 11.37 0.46 5.52
N LEU A 136 10.85 0.26 6.75
CA LEU A 136 11.54 0.58 8.00
C LEU A 136 12.60 -0.47 8.41
N PHE A 137 12.62 -1.65 7.79
CA PHE A 137 13.71 -2.62 7.99
C PHE A 137 14.80 -2.42 6.92
N PRO A 138 15.91 -1.72 7.23
CA PRO A 138 17.06 -1.71 6.33
C PRO A 138 17.65 -3.11 6.25
N VAL A 139 17.79 -3.64 5.02
CA VAL A 139 18.65 -4.80 4.79
C VAL A 139 20.08 -4.37 5.16
N PRO A 140 20.76 -5.04 6.12
CA PRO A 140 22.05 -4.58 6.65
C PRO A 140 23.21 -4.52 5.63
N ALA A 141 23.00 -5.00 4.40
CA ALA A 141 24.10 -5.38 3.53
C ALA A 141 24.64 -4.27 2.60
N LEU A 142 24.10 -3.05 2.57
CA LEU A 142 24.59 -2.05 1.61
C LEU A 142 24.31 -0.59 2.03
N GLN A 143 25.01 -0.11 3.06
CA GLN A 143 24.88 1.27 3.55
C GLN A 143 25.75 2.32 2.80
N THR A 144 26.35 2.00 1.66
CA THR A 144 27.35 2.87 1.02
C THR A 144 26.97 3.36 -0.39
N SER A 145 25.73 3.84 -0.57
CA SER A 145 25.35 4.53 -1.81
C SER A 145 24.58 5.82 -1.56
N SER A 146 25.06 6.94 -2.12
CA SER A 146 24.41 8.25 -2.11
C SER A 146 22.94 8.19 -2.60
N LYS A 147 22.64 7.29 -3.54
CA LYS A 147 21.28 7.06 -4.06
C LYS A 147 20.33 6.45 -3.03
N LEU A 148 20.85 5.62 -2.12
CA LEU A 148 20.06 5.06 -1.01
C LEU A 148 19.77 6.11 0.06
N SER A 149 20.70 7.03 0.31
CA SER A 149 20.51 8.15 1.23
C SER A 149 19.41 9.11 0.75
N SER A 150 19.43 9.50 -0.54
CA SER A 150 18.39 10.37 -1.11
C SER A 150 17.01 9.70 -1.16
N THR A 151 16.98 8.38 -1.35
CA THR A 151 15.74 7.60 -1.33
C THR A 151 15.16 7.50 0.08
N LEU A 152 16.02 7.32 1.09
CA LEU A 152 15.62 7.26 2.49
C LEU A 152 15.06 8.61 2.97
N SER A 153 15.69 9.73 2.62
CA SER A 153 15.18 11.07 2.94
C SER A 153 13.83 11.37 2.30
N GLY A 154 13.58 10.86 1.08
CA GLY A 154 12.28 10.97 0.42
C GLY A 154 11.19 10.16 1.14
N VAL A 155 11.55 8.97 1.64
CA VAL A 155 10.65 8.14 2.44
C VAL A 155 10.30 8.80 3.77
N GLU A 156 11.27 9.36 4.49
CA GLU A 156 11.06 10.12 5.72
C GLU A 156 10.14 11.32 5.52
N THR A 157 10.38 12.09 4.44
CA THR A 157 9.53 13.23 4.08
C THR A 157 8.08 12.78 3.80
N GLY A 158 7.91 11.66 3.09
CA GLY A 158 6.59 11.08 2.82
C GLY A 158 5.85 10.65 4.09
N TRP A 159 6.55 10.03 5.04
CA TRP A 159 5.96 9.66 6.34
C TRP A 159 5.53 10.89 7.13
N HIS A 160 6.32 11.97 7.11
CA HIS A 160 5.92 13.24 7.71
C HIS A 160 4.66 13.83 7.06
N THR A 161 4.52 13.74 5.73
CA THR A 161 3.29 14.16 5.05
C THR A 161 2.08 13.36 5.53
N ILE A 162 2.19 12.02 5.58
CA ILE A 162 1.11 11.15 6.07
C ILE A 162 0.73 11.51 7.51
N TRP A 163 1.72 11.67 8.39
CA TRP A 163 1.50 12.04 9.80
C TRP A 163 0.70 13.33 9.92
N ASN A 164 1.13 14.39 9.21
CA ASN A 164 0.47 15.69 9.28
C ASN A 164 -0.99 15.61 8.80
N CYS A 165 -1.26 14.90 7.70
CA CYS A 165 -2.62 14.73 7.19
C CYS A 165 -3.50 13.91 8.16
N VAL A 166 -2.93 12.84 8.74
CA VAL A 166 -3.62 12.02 9.74
C VAL A 166 -3.99 12.85 10.96
N ILE A 167 -3.04 13.57 11.56
CA ILE A 167 -3.27 14.37 12.77
C ILE A 167 -4.26 15.50 12.50
N GLY A 168 -4.14 16.15 11.33
CA GLY A 168 -5.10 17.18 10.91
C GLY A 168 -6.51 16.64 10.69
N GLY A 169 -6.65 15.42 10.14
CA GLY A 169 -7.94 14.77 9.90
C GLY A 169 -8.52 13.99 11.08
N LEU A 170 -7.73 13.74 12.13
CA LEU A 170 -8.09 12.90 13.27
C LEU A 170 -9.41 13.30 13.94
N PRO A 171 -9.72 14.60 14.16
CA PRO A 171 -11.01 15.00 14.72
C PRO A 171 -12.20 14.48 13.90
N THR A 172 -12.06 14.41 12.57
CA THR A 172 -13.13 14.07 11.63
C THR A 172 -13.43 12.58 11.56
N PHE A 173 -12.41 11.71 11.65
CA PHE A 173 -12.59 10.26 11.57
C PHE A 173 -12.40 9.53 12.91
N SER A 174 -12.27 10.26 14.02
CA SER A 174 -12.09 9.73 15.38
C SER A 174 -13.19 8.74 15.83
N THR A 175 -14.38 8.85 15.24
CA THR A 175 -15.53 7.97 15.49
C THR A 175 -15.40 6.60 14.83
N PHE A 176 -14.45 6.42 13.90
CA PHE A 176 -14.20 5.16 13.20
C PHE A 176 -13.03 4.42 13.83
N THR A 177 -13.34 3.57 14.81
CA THR A 177 -12.38 2.78 15.61
C THR A 177 -11.35 2.06 14.73
N ALA A 178 -11.77 1.40 13.65
CA ALA A 178 -10.87 0.69 12.74
C ALA A 178 -9.82 1.60 12.07
N VAL A 179 -10.20 2.83 11.70
CA VAL A 179 -9.29 3.82 11.10
C VAL A 179 -8.30 4.31 12.14
N VAL A 180 -8.78 4.63 13.34
CA VAL A 180 -7.94 5.08 14.47
C VAL A 180 -6.95 3.98 14.87
N SER A 181 -7.40 2.74 15.03
CA SER A 181 -6.53 1.60 15.32
C SER A 181 -5.49 1.39 14.23
N CYS A 182 -5.85 1.52 12.96
CA CYS A 182 -4.87 1.38 11.89
C CYS A 182 -3.83 2.49 11.91
N THR A 183 -4.27 3.71 12.19
CA THR A 183 -3.39 4.88 12.30
C THR A 183 -2.34 4.71 13.39
N LEU A 184 -2.75 4.25 14.57
CA LEU A 184 -1.87 4.02 15.72
C LEU A 184 -0.81 2.93 15.49
N LEU A 185 -1.01 2.05 14.50
CA LEU A 185 -0.07 0.98 14.18
C LEU A 185 0.91 1.36 13.06
N ILE A 186 0.74 2.52 12.43
CA ILE A 186 1.64 3.02 11.37
C ILE A 186 2.82 3.80 11.95
N PHE A 187 2.61 4.49 13.08
CA PHE A 187 3.56 5.39 13.74
C PHE A 187 3.94 4.85 15.12
#